data_AF-A0A7V4ALH5-F1
#
_entry.id   AF-A0A7V4ALH5-F1
#
_cell.length_a   1.000
_cell.length_b   1.000
_cell.length_c   1.000
_cell.angle_alpha   90.00
_cell.angle_beta   90.00
_cell.angle_gamma   90.00
#
_symmetry.space_group_name_H-M   'P 1'
#
loop_
_entity.id
_entity.type
_entity.pdbx_description
1 polymer ?
#
loop_
_entity_poly.entity_id
_entity_poly.type
_entity_poly.pdbx_seq_one_letter_code
_entity_poly.pdbx_strand_id
1 'polypeptide(L)'
;QEGLKPLGFPALEVGGKAYYNRFPLDPGLTRALARMLGLRVVVGLTRDRVSENPGEAEALASRWGAQVESMEGAAFARACLALGIPGVEVRAISNPAGVRDKGAWRIPLAVRALEGTLTPILGGAFPEGLQG
;
A
#
# COMPACT_ATOMS: atom_id res chain seq x y z
N GLN A 1 2.25 3.26 -23.18
CA GLN A 1 2.01 2.63 -21.86
C GLN A 1 3.34 2.01 -21.43
N GLU A 2 3.63 1.90 -20.13
CA GLU A 2 4.90 1.38 -19.60
C GLU A 2 4.66 0.19 -18.66
N GLY A 3 5.70 -0.59 -18.33
CA GLY A 3 5.63 -1.77 -17.46
C GLY A 3 5.22 -3.06 -18.18
N LEU A 4 4.46 -3.95 -17.53
CA LEU A 4 4.10 -5.27 -18.08
C LEU A 4 3.01 -5.22 -19.15
N LYS A 5 2.13 -4.20 -19.10
CA LYS A 5 0.98 -4.09 -20.01
C LYS A 5 1.36 -4.01 -21.50
N PRO A 6 2.37 -3.21 -21.91
CA PRO A 6 2.88 -3.22 -23.29
C PRO A 6 3.51 -4.54 -23.73
N LEU A 7 4.01 -5.36 -22.80
CA LEU A 7 4.65 -6.64 -23.12
C LEU A 7 3.63 -7.77 -23.31
N GLY A 8 2.35 -7.55 -22.98
CA GLY A 8 1.30 -8.55 -23.11
C GLY A 8 1.33 -9.66 -22.06
N PHE A 9 2.25 -9.60 -21.08
CA PHE A 9 2.36 -10.59 -20.00
C PHE A 9 1.71 -10.06 -18.72
N PRO A 10 0.52 -10.53 -18.34
CA PRO A 10 -0.10 -10.15 -17.07
C PRO A 10 0.67 -10.74 -15.89
N ALA A 11 0.78 -9.97 -14.81
CA ALA A 11 1.37 -10.40 -13.55
C ALA A 11 0.43 -11.30 -12.72
N LEU A 12 -0.88 -11.21 -12.98
CA LEU A 12 -1.93 -12.05 -12.42
C LEU A 12 -3.12 -12.07 -13.39
N GLU A 13 -3.69 -13.25 -13.61
CA GLU A 13 -5.02 -13.40 -14.21
C GLU A 13 -5.91 -14.18 -13.25
N VAL A 14 -7.07 -13.62 -12.92
CA VAL A 14 -8.06 -14.26 -12.05
C VAL A 14 -9.45 -13.80 -12.45
N GLY A 15 -10.40 -14.75 -12.54
CA GLY A 15 -11.80 -14.44 -12.89
C GLY A 15 -11.98 -13.72 -14.23
N GLY A 16 -11.16 -14.04 -15.24
CA GLY A 16 -11.20 -13.39 -16.56
C GLY A 16 -10.64 -11.96 -16.59
N LYS A 17 -10.00 -11.50 -15.51
CA LYS A 17 -9.38 -10.18 -15.42
C LYS A 17 -7.86 -10.29 -15.31
N ALA A 18 -7.18 -9.58 -16.22
CA ALA A 18 -5.73 -9.47 -16.25
C ALA A 18 -5.24 -8.22 -15.49
N TYR A 19 -4.25 -8.42 -14.63
CA TYR A 19 -3.58 -7.37 -13.85
C TYR A 19 -2.12 -7.27 -14.28
N TYR A 20 -1.66 -6.04 -14.53
CA TYR A 20 -0.30 -5.76 -15.00
C TYR A 20 0.50 -5.01 -13.93
N ASN A 21 0.39 -3.67 -13.89
CA ASN A 21 1.17 -2.83 -12.98
C ASN A 21 0.37 -2.26 -11.80
N ARG A 22 -0.93 -2.59 -11.69
CA ARG A 22 -1.81 -2.09 -10.63
C ARG A 22 -2.60 -3.24 -10.03
N PHE A 23 -2.47 -3.42 -8.73
CA PHE A 23 -3.15 -4.44 -7.94
C PHE A 23 -4.04 -3.71 -6.92
N PRO A 24 -5.33 -3.47 -7.24
CA PRO A 24 -6.23 -2.81 -6.31
C PRO A 24 -6.49 -3.72 -5.10
N LEU A 25 -6.44 -3.12 -3.91
CA LEU A 25 -6.99 -3.71 -2.69
C LEU A 25 -8.51 -3.49 -2.64
N ASP A 26 -9.17 -4.05 -1.63
CA ASP A 26 -10.63 -3.99 -1.55
C ASP A 26 -11.10 -2.53 -1.35
N PRO A 27 -11.86 -1.95 -2.29
CA PRO A 27 -12.22 -0.54 -2.24
C PRO A 27 -13.26 -0.22 -1.17
N GLY A 28 -14.10 -1.19 -0.77
CA GLY A 28 -15.10 -1.02 0.28
C GLY A 28 -14.43 -0.94 1.65
N LEU A 29 -13.66 -1.97 1.99
CA LEU A 29 -12.85 -2.07 3.20
C LEU A 29 -11.87 -0.89 3.32
N THR A 30 -11.19 -0.54 2.23
CA THR A 30 -10.26 0.61 2.22
C THR A 30 -10.95 1.90 2.61
N ARG A 31 -12.11 2.22 2.01
CA ARG A 31 -12.86 3.45 2.34
C ARG A 31 -13.45 3.42 3.74
N ALA A 32 -13.94 2.26 4.17
CA ALA A 32 -14.57 2.10 5.46
C ALA A 32 -13.56 2.29 6.60
N LEU A 33 -12.39 1.64 6.52
CA LEU A 33 -11.31 1.84 7.48
C LEU A 33 -10.73 3.25 7.41
N ALA A 34 -10.52 3.81 6.22
CA ALA A 34 -10.02 5.18 6.10
C ALA A 34 -10.94 6.19 6.80
N ARG A 35 -12.27 6.04 6.65
CA ARG A 35 -13.25 6.89 7.36
C ARG A 35 -13.22 6.67 8.86
N MET A 36 -13.25 5.41 9.31
CA MET A 36 -13.28 5.04 10.73
C MET A 36 -12.03 5.55 11.48
N LEU A 37 -10.87 5.47 10.84
CA LEU A 37 -9.58 5.82 11.44
C LEU A 37 -9.14 7.27 11.14
N GLY A 38 -9.92 8.03 10.36
CA GLY A 38 -9.55 9.39 9.94
C GLY A 38 -8.30 9.44 9.06
N LEU A 39 -8.05 8.40 8.27
CA LEU A 39 -6.85 8.26 7.42
C LEU A 39 -7.12 8.68 5.98
N ARG A 40 -6.06 9.14 5.30
CA ARG A 40 -6.07 9.41 3.87
C ARG A 40 -5.83 8.13 3.08
N VAL A 41 -6.64 7.89 2.04
CA VAL A 41 -6.38 6.87 1.03
C VAL A 41 -5.35 7.40 0.03
N VAL A 42 -4.32 6.60 -0.24
CA VAL A 42 -3.19 6.94 -1.11
C VAL A 42 -2.85 5.79 -2.06
N VAL A 43 -2.11 6.09 -3.12
CA VAL A 43 -1.50 5.10 -4.00
C VAL A 43 -0.11 4.75 -3.48
N GLY A 44 0.11 3.45 -3.24
CA GLY A 44 1.43 2.91 -2.94
C GLY A 44 2.17 2.45 -4.19
N LEU A 45 3.47 2.68 -4.21
CA LEU A 45 4.41 2.08 -5.15
C LEU A 45 5.12 0.91 -4.45
N THR A 46 5.20 -0.22 -5.14
CA THR A 46 5.97 -1.37 -4.68
C THR A 46 7.09 -1.67 -5.67
N ARG A 47 8.30 -1.86 -5.15
CA ARG A 47 9.48 -2.21 -5.95
C ARG A 47 10.38 -3.18 -5.18
N ASP A 48 11.24 -3.89 -5.90
CA ASP A 48 12.20 -4.82 -5.28
C ASP A 48 13.35 -4.12 -4.54
N ARG A 49 13.39 -2.77 -4.59
CA ARG A 49 14.37 -1.93 -3.89
C ARG A 49 13.76 -0.60 -3.47
N VAL A 50 14.30 -0.05 -2.37
CA VAL A 50 14.00 1.32 -1.94
C VAL A 50 14.71 2.33 -2.82
N SER A 51 14.11 3.50 -3.00
CA SER A 51 14.74 4.65 -3.64
C SER A 51 16.04 5.02 -2.90
N GLU A 52 17.11 5.24 -3.66
CA GLU A 52 18.44 5.46 -3.10
C GLU A 52 18.71 6.94 -2.81
N ASN A 53 18.00 7.84 -3.48
CA ASN A 53 18.08 9.28 -3.28
C ASN A 53 16.71 9.96 -3.46
N PRO A 54 16.51 11.19 -2.95
CA PRO A 54 15.23 11.88 -3.04
C PRO A 54 14.77 12.19 -4.48
N GLY A 55 15.71 12.43 -5.40
CA GLY A 55 15.39 12.68 -6.80
C GLY A 55 14.78 11.46 -7.51
N GLU A 56 15.30 10.26 -7.22
CA GLU A 56 14.70 9.00 -7.69
C GLU A 56 13.28 8.83 -7.12
N ALA A 57 13.12 9.05 -5.81
CA ALA A 57 11.83 8.93 -5.14
C ALA A 57 10.77 9.86 -5.75
N GLU A 58 11.12 11.13 -6.00
CA GLU A 58 10.23 12.12 -6.61
C GLU A 58 9.88 11.76 -8.06
N ALA A 59 10.86 11.34 -8.85
CA ALA A 59 10.63 10.92 -10.24
C ALA A 59 9.65 9.74 -10.31
N LEU A 60 9.76 8.78 -9.39
CA LEU A 60 8.85 7.63 -9.31
C LEU A 60 7.47 8.02 -8.80
N ALA A 61 7.40 8.87 -7.77
CA ALA A 61 6.15 9.38 -7.22
C ALA A 61 5.34 10.09 -8.32
N SER A 62 5.99 11.00 -9.06
CA SER A 62 5.40 11.71 -10.20
C SER A 62 4.99 10.77 -11.32
N ARG A 63 5.83 9.80 -11.68
CA ARG A 63 5.56 8.84 -12.77
C ARG A 63 4.37 7.92 -12.50
N TRP A 64 4.22 7.45 -11.26
CA TRP A 64 3.21 6.46 -10.90
C TRP A 64 2.00 7.03 -10.15
N GLY A 65 2.06 8.32 -9.80
CA GLY A 65 1.07 8.99 -8.95
C GLY A 65 1.06 8.44 -7.53
N ALA A 66 2.22 7.97 -7.04
CA ALA A 66 2.34 7.31 -5.74
C ALA A 66 2.74 8.30 -4.64
N GLN A 67 2.29 8.06 -3.41
CA GLN A 67 2.65 8.87 -2.24
C GLN A 67 3.51 8.11 -1.22
N VAL A 68 3.55 6.78 -1.32
CA VAL A 68 4.32 5.91 -0.42
C VAL A 68 5.05 4.86 -1.23
N GLU A 69 6.25 4.48 -0.78
CA GLU A 69 7.06 3.41 -1.36
C GLU A 69 7.16 2.23 -0.37
N SER A 70 7.12 1.01 -0.89
CA SER A 70 7.24 -0.25 -0.13
C SER A 70 7.86 -1.34 -1.00
N MET A 71 8.15 -2.51 -0.41
CA MET A 71 8.65 -3.67 -1.17
C MET A 71 7.64 -4.82 -1.26
N GLU A 72 6.63 -4.82 -0.40
CA GLU A 72 5.74 -5.96 -0.18
C GLU A 72 4.31 -5.74 -0.69
N GLY A 73 3.87 -4.49 -0.86
CA GLY A 73 2.45 -4.16 -1.09
C GLY A 73 1.83 -4.82 -2.32
N ALA A 74 2.55 -4.83 -3.45
CA ALA A 74 2.09 -5.53 -4.66
C ALA A 74 1.93 -7.04 -4.45
N ALA A 75 2.83 -7.69 -3.72
CA ALA A 75 2.73 -9.13 -3.44
C ALA A 75 1.52 -9.43 -2.56
N PHE A 76 1.29 -8.62 -1.51
CA PHE A 76 0.11 -8.70 -0.65
C PHE A 76 -1.18 -8.52 -1.46
N ALA A 77 -1.30 -7.44 -2.22
CA ALA A 77 -2.48 -7.16 -3.03
C ALA A 77 -2.73 -8.26 -4.08
N ARG A 78 -1.67 -8.79 -4.70
CA ARG A 78 -1.78 -9.91 -5.64
C ARG A 78 -2.30 -11.18 -4.97
N ALA A 79 -1.84 -11.48 -3.75
CA ALA A 79 -2.33 -12.63 -2.99
C ALA A 79 -3.81 -12.48 -2.64
N CYS A 80 -4.25 -11.29 -2.18
CA CYS A 80 -5.66 -11.01 -1.93
C CYS A 80 -6.52 -11.23 -3.17
N LEU A 81 -6.09 -10.70 -4.31
CA LEU A 81 -6.79 -10.87 -5.59
C LEU A 81 -6.84 -12.34 -6.03
N ALA A 82 -5.73 -13.08 -5.92
CA ALA A 82 -5.66 -14.49 -6.32
C ALA A 82 -6.53 -15.39 -5.45
N LEU A 83 -6.64 -15.09 -4.15
CA LEU A 83 -7.44 -15.84 -3.19
C LEU A 83 -8.90 -15.37 -3.11
N GLY A 84 -9.24 -14.25 -3.77
CA GLY A 84 -10.57 -13.66 -3.70
C GLY A 84 -10.95 -13.13 -2.31
N ILE A 85 -9.97 -12.74 -1.49
CA ILE A 85 -10.19 -12.23 -0.13
C ILE A 85 -10.06 -10.70 -0.08
N PRO A 86 -10.86 -10.01 0.75
CA PRO A 86 -10.69 -8.58 0.96
C PRO A 86 -9.37 -8.32 1.70
N GLY A 87 -8.62 -7.33 1.21
CA GLY A 87 -7.36 -6.90 1.81
C GLY A 87 -7.25 -5.38 1.85
N VAL A 88 -6.48 -4.88 2.80
CA VAL A 88 -6.22 -3.45 3.03
C VAL A 88 -4.87 -3.28 3.72
N GLU A 89 -4.19 -2.17 3.45
CA GLU A 89 -2.95 -1.80 4.13
C GLU A 89 -3.12 -0.49 4.89
N VAL A 90 -2.66 -0.47 6.15
CA VAL A 90 -2.50 0.73 6.96
C VAL A 90 -1.01 0.94 7.18
N ARG A 91 -0.49 2.12 6.84
CA ARG A 91 0.95 2.42 6.90
C ARG A 91 1.22 3.66 7.73
N ALA A 92 2.19 3.56 8.65
CA ALA A 92 2.81 4.70 9.30
C ALA A 92 4.16 5.01 8.63
N ILE A 93 4.44 6.29 8.43
CA ILE A 93 5.61 6.74 7.67
C ILE A 93 6.72 7.16 8.63
N SER A 94 7.85 6.43 8.64
CA SER A 94 9.00 6.73 9.49
C SER A 94 9.95 7.78 8.90
N ASN A 95 10.00 7.89 7.57
CA ASN A 95 10.94 8.72 6.85
C ASN A 95 10.49 8.96 5.40
N PRO A 96 10.98 10.02 4.75
CA PRO A 96 10.87 10.17 3.30
C PRO A 96 11.65 9.09 2.55
N ALA A 97 11.13 8.65 1.40
CA ALA A 97 11.85 7.76 0.49
C ALA A 97 13.11 8.47 -0.08
N GLY A 98 14.17 7.71 -0.33
CA GLY A 98 15.44 8.27 -0.80
C GLY A 98 16.35 8.85 0.30
N VAL A 99 15.89 8.98 1.55
CA VAL A 99 16.73 9.42 2.68
C VAL A 99 17.37 8.22 3.36
N ARG A 100 18.69 8.08 3.20
CA ARG A 100 19.49 6.95 3.72
C ARG A 100 20.07 7.16 5.11
N ASP A 101 20.06 8.39 5.61
CA ASP A 101 20.43 8.68 6.99
C ASP A 101 19.40 8.07 7.95
N LYS A 102 19.76 6.93 8.54
CA LYS A 102 18.92 6.21 9.50
C LYS A 102 18.70 7.01 10.78
N GLY A 103 19.57 7.96 11.11
CA GLY A 103 19.38 8.86 12.25
C GLY A 103 18.16 9.77 12.09
N ALA A 104 17.77 10.09 10.86
CA ALA A 104 16.57 10.86 10.54
C ALA A 104 15.28 10.00 10.60
N TRP A 105 15.38 8.68 10.76
CA TRP A 105 14.22 7.80 10.74
C TRP A 105 13.51 7.80 12.09
N ARG A 106 12.23 8.11 12.07
CA ARG A 106 11.40 8.19 13.28
C ARG A 106 10.64 6.88 13.51
N ILE A 107 11.35 5.74 13.48
CA ILE A 107 10.73 4.41 13.61
C ILE A 107 9.91 4.28 14.90
N PRO A 108 10.42 4.62 16.09
CA PRO A 108 9.64 4.45 17.32
C PRO A 108 8.35 5.28 17.32
N LEU A 109 8.40 6.49 16.73
CA LEU A 109 7.22 7.33 16.58
C LEU A 109 6.20 6.71 15.60
N ALA A 110 6.67 6.24 14.44
CA ALA A 110 5.80 5.61 13.43
C ALA A 110 5.13 4.35 13.98
N VAL A 111 5.86 3.52 14.72
CA VAL A 111 5.31 2.32 15.37
C VAL A 111 4.26 2.68 16.41
N ARG A 112 4.52 3.65 17.31
CA ARG A 112 3.51 4.11 18.29
C ARG A 112 2.27 4.71 17.63
N ALA A 113 2.46 5.47 16.56
CA ALA A 113 1.33 6.02 15.80
C ALA A 113 0.50 4.91 15.15
N LEU A 114 1.16 3.88 14.60
CA LEU A 114 0.50 2.72 14.03
C LEU A 114 -0.26 1.93 15.11
N GLU A 115 0.35 1.67 16.25
CA GLU A 115 -0.28 1.00 17.39
C GLU A 115 -1.57 1.71 17.80
N GLY A 116 -1.51 3.02 18.11
CA GLY A 116 -2.69 3.78 18.51
C GLY A 116 -3.78 3.85 17.43
N THR A 117 -3.37 3.83 16.15
CA THR A 117 -4.30 3.78 15.01
C THR A 117 -4.99 2.42 14.90
N LEU A 118 -4.28 1.33 15.20
CA LEU A 118 -4.80 -0.03 15.08
C LEU A 118 -5.52 -0.53 16.34
N THR A 119 -5.33 0.11 17.50
CA THR A 119 -5.97 -0.29 18.76
C THR A 119 -7.49 -0.52 18.64
N PRO A 120 -8.29 0.35 17.98
CA PRO A 120 -9.73 0.11 17.82
C PRO A 120 -10.03 -1.19 17.06
N ILE A 121 -9.28 -1.46 15.98
CA ILE A 121 -9.45 -2.66 15.14
C ILE A 121 -9.10 -3.92 15.92
N LEU A 122 -7.96 -3.89 16.63
CA LEU A 122 -7.51 -5.02 17.45
C LEU A 122 -8.45 -5.28 18.64
N GLY A 123 -9.16 -4.24 19.10
CA GLY A 123 -10.24 -4.33 20.08
C GLY A 123 -11.59 -4.80 19.52
N GLY A 124 -11.66 -5.15 18.23
CA GLY A 124 -12.87 -5.68 17.58
C GLY A 124 -13.75 -4.63 16.88
N ALA A 125 -13.34 -3.36 16.85
CA ALA A 125 -14.06 -2.34 16.09
C ALA A 125 -13.74 -2.47 14.59
N PHE A 126 -14.61 -3.18 13.88
CA PHE A 126 -14.59 -3.25 12.42
C PHE A 126 -15.67 -2.36 11.83
N PRO A 127 -15.48 -1.80 10.62
CA PRO A 127 -16.53 -1.08 9.94
C PRO A 127 -17.77 -1.96 9.74
N GLU A 128 -18.95 -1.37 9.84
CA GLU A 128 -20.23 -2.06 9.58
C GLU A 128 -20.21 -2.74 8.20
N GLY A 129 -20.65 -4.00 8.13
CA GLY A 129 -20.65 -4.81 6.91
C GLY A 129 -19.39 -5.66 6.67
N LEU A 130 -18.39 -5.61 7.56
CA LEU A 130 -17.25 -6.55 7.60
C LEU A 130 -17.38 -7.64 8.66
N GLN A 131 -18.45 -7.58 9.46
CA GLN A 131 -18.83 -8.65 10.38
C GLN A 131 -19.53 -9.73 9.55
N GLY A 132 -18.81 -10.82 9.27
CA GLY A 132 -19.40 -12.06 8.76
C GLY A 132 -20.21 -12.76 9.83
#